data_AF-A0A382ULN4-F1
#
_entry.id   AF-A0A382ULN4-F1
#
_cell.length_a   1.000
_cell.length_b   1.000
_cell.length_c   1.000
_cell.angle_alpha   90.00
_cell.angle_beta   90.00
_cell.angle_gamma   90.00
#
_symmetry.space_group_name_H-M   'P 1'
#
loop_
_entity.id
_entity.type
_entity.pdbx_description
1 polymer ?
#
loop_
_entity_poly.entity_id
_entity_poly.type
_entity_poly.pdbx_seq_one_letter_code
_entity_poly.pdbx_strand_id
1 'polypeptide(L)'
;VDGKSINNPLNQETVTVRGIVAGEYVVNIFHYLATTPDVVPVTVKVEKLNPKVTVLFYDTIDLDHTGQEETAARFVIDQDGSVMDVNTREKSLVQLSRKAPAEPVRSDDASSDDLPQRVTPTPRGIVIDQ
;
A
#
# COMPACT_ATOMS: atom_id res chain seq x y z
N VAL A 1 26.43 -2.56 -11.80
CA VAL A 1 27.34 -3.44 -11.01
C VAL A 1 28.75 -3.16 -11.52
N ASP A 2 29.73 -2.99 -10.62
CA ASP A 2 31.12 -2.63 -10.97
C ASP A 2 31.26 -1.40 -11.91
N GLY A 3 30.49 -0.34 -11.65
CA GLY A 3 30.53 0.90 -12.43
C GLY A 3 29.96 0.80 -13.85
N LYS A 4 29.42 -0.36 -14.25
CA LYS A 4 28.71 -0.55 -15.52
C LYS A 4 27.20 -0.59 -15.31
N SER A 5 26.49 0.20 -16.10
CA SER A 5 25.03 0.16 -16.18
C SER A 5 24.64 -1.14 -16.87
N ILE A 6 23.92 -2.02 -16.16
CA ILE A 6 23.33 -3.22 -16.72
C ILE A 6 21.87 -2.86 -16.97
N ASN A 7 21.47 -2.77 -18.24
CA ASN A 7 20.07 -2.70 -18.61
C ASN A 7 19.48 -4.09 -18.31
N ASN A 8 18.59 -4.18 -17.32
CA ASN A 8 17.84 -5.39 -17.06
C ASN A 8 16.64 -5.40 -18.01
N PRO A 9 16.63 -6.24 -19.05
CA PRO A 9 15.55 -6.25 -20.04
C PRO A 9 14.24 -6.80 -19.46
N LEU A 10 14.26 -7.38 -18.27
CA LEU A 10 13.13 -8.10 -17.68
C LEU A 10 12.66 -7.40 -16.39
N ASN A 11 11.72 -6.47 -16.52
CA ASN A 11 10.97 -5.91 -15.39
C ASN A 11 9.93 -6.94 -14.94
N GLN A 12 10.37 -7.95 -14.16
CA GLN A 12 9.53 -9.04 -13.67
C GLN A 12 9.54 -9.08 -12.14
N GLU A 13 8.35 -9.21 -11.55
CA GLU A 13 8.16 -9.55 -10.14
C GLU A 13 7.55 -10.95 -10.03
N THR A 14 7.96 -11.73 -9.03
CA THR A 14 7.42 -13.07 -8.80
C THR A 14 7.16 -13.26 -7.33
N VAL A 15 5.88 -13.46 -6.99
CA VAL A 15 5.41 -13.66 -5.62
C VAL A 15 4.99 -15.11 -5.44
N THR A 16 5.46 -15.74 -4.38
CA THR A 16 5.06 -17.11 -4.00
C THR A 16 4.40 -17.10 -2.63
N VAL A 17 3.15 -17.55 -2.57
CA VAL A 17 2.43 -17.78 -1.31
C VAL A 17 2.59 -19.26 -0.91
N ARG A 18 2.96 -19.52 0.35
CA ARG A 18 3.11 -20.88 0.89
C ARG A 18 2.09 -21.13 2.01
N GLY A 19 1.57 -22.35 2.05
CA GLY A 19 0.49 -22.73 2.96
C GLY A 19 -0.89 -22.34 2.43
N ILE A 20 -1.94 -22.82 3.10
CA ILE A 20 -3.33 -22.47 2.81
C ILE A 20 -3.73 -21.38 3.79
N VAL A 21 -4.01 -20.19 3.28
CA VAL A 21 -4.63 -19.11 4.04
C VAL A 21 -5.96 -18.82 3.35
N ALA A 22 -7.05 -19.18 3.99
CA ALA A 22 -8.37 -18.94 3.44
C ALA A 22 -8.64 -17.42 3.40
N GLY A 23 -9.24 -16.95 2.32
CA GLY A 23 -9.56 -15.53 2.15
C GLY A 23 -9.65 -15.08 0.70
N GLU A 24 -9.89 -13.79 0.56
CA GLU A 24 -9.89 -13.12 -0.73
C GLU A 24 -8.47 -12.70 -1.12
N TYR A 25 -8.11 -12.98 -2.37
CA TYR A 25 -6.86 -12.60 -2.99
C TYR A 25 -7.15 -11.65 -4.14
N VAL A 26 -6.40 -10.55 -4.19
CA VAL A 26 -6.51 -9.51 -5.22
C VAL A 26 -5.11 -9.24 -5.75
N VAL A 27 -4.91 -9.48 -7.04
CA VAL A 27 -3.73 -9.05 -7.80
C VAL A 27 -4.13 -7.76 -8.48
N ASN A 28 -3.51 -6.67 -8.05
CA ASN A 28 -3.77 -5.33 -8.54
C ASN A 28 -2.47 -4.75 -9.10
N ILE A 29 -2.56 -4.06 -10.23
CA ILE A 29 -1.44 -3.40 -10.88
C ILE A 29 -1.66 -1.89 -10.78
N PHE A 30 -0.60 -1.18 -10.43
CA PHE A 30 -0.65 0.27 -10.28
C PHE A 30 0.46 0.95 -11.10
N HIS A 31 0.08 1.79 -12.06
CA HIS A 31 1.01 2.59 -12.84
C HIS A 31 1.39 3.85 -12.05
N TYR A 32 2.43 3.77 -11.21
CA TYR A 32 2.77 4.87 -10.29
C TYR A 32 3.07 6.19 -11.01
N LEU A 33 3.85 6.16 -12.09
CA LEU A 33 4.23 7.33 -12.87
C LEU A 33 4.53 6.93 -14.32
N ALA A 34 3.77 7.50 -15.26
CA ALA A 34 4.05 7.42 -16.69
C ALA A 34 5.14 8.44 -17.06
N THR A 35 6.32 7.95 -17.44
CA THR A 35 7.45 8.80 -17.86
C THR A 35 7.52 9.02 -19.37
N THR A 36 6.77 8.22 -20.14
CA THR A 36 6.61 8.33 -21.60
C THR A 36 5.11 8.25 -21.94
N PRO A 37 4.69 8.70 -23.13
CA PRO A 37 3.30 8.54 -23.58
C PRO A 37 2.98 7.13 -24.11
N ASP A 38 3.94 6.20 -24.03
CA ASP A 38 3.79 4.85 -24.56
C ASP A 38 2.96 4.00 -23.59
N VAL A 39 2.13 3.13 -24.15
CA VAL A 39 1.41 2.10 -23.38
C VAL A 39 2.43 1.11 -22.80
N VAL A 40 2.25 0.78 -21.53
CA VAL A 40 3.05 -0.22 -20.82
C VAL A 40 2.24 -1.51 -20.71
N PRO A 41 2.53 -2.54 -21.54
CA PRO A 41 1.88 -3.84 -21.43
C PRO A 41 2.43 -4.62 -20.23
N VAL A 42 1.54 -5.05 -19.33
CA VAL A 42 1.87 -5.84 -18.14
C VAL A 42 1.22 -7.21 -18.22
N THR A 43 2.03 -8.25 -18.38
CA THR A 43 1.54 -9.64 -18.35
C THR A 43 1.45 -10.15 -16.91
N VAL A 44 0.28 -10.65 -16.52
CA VAL A 44 0.05 -11.27 -15.21
C VAL A 44 -0.30 -12.74 -15.39
N LYS A 45 0.38 -13.60 -14.63
CA LYS A 45 0.14 -15.04 -14.59
C LYS A 45 -0.03 -15.49 -13.16
N VAL A 46 -1.12 -16.19 -12.88
CA VAL A 46 -1.40 -16.78 -11.56
C VAL A 46 -1.47 -18.29 -11.72
N GLU A 47 -0.62 -19.00 -10.97
CA GLU A 47 -0.52 -20.46 -11.02
C GLU A 47 -0.68 -21.08 -9.63
N LYS A 48 -1.54 -22.10 -9.54
CA LYS A 48 -1.58 -23.01 -8.40
C LYS A 48 -0.63 -24.17 -8.67
N LEU A 49 0.38 -24.37 -7.84
CA LEU A 49 1.46 -25.34 -8.12
C LEU A 49 1.17 -26.78 -7.66
N ASN A 50 0.44 -26.99 -6.56
CA ASN A 50 0.24 -28.30 -5.91
C ASN A 50 -1.25 -28.68 -5.84
N PRO A 51 -1.66 -29.94 -6.12
CA PRO A 51 -0.86 -31.10 -6.52
C PRO A 51 -0.43 -31.15 -8.00
N LYS A 52 -0.99 -30.27 -8.84
CA LYS A 52 -0.61 -30.09 -10.25
C LYS A 52 -0.60 -28.61 -10.58
N VAL A 53 0.34 -28.19 -11.43
CA VAL A 53 0.38 -26.81 -11.93
C VAL A 53 -0.88 -26.52 -12.74
N THR A 54 -1.65 -25.55 -12.27
CA THR A 54 -2.89 -25.07 -12.91
C THR A 54 -2.78 -23.58 -13.08
N VAL A 55 -2.97 -23.09 -14.31
CA VAL A 55 -3.06 -21.65 -14.60
C VAL A 55 -4.46 -21.19 -14.25
N LEU A 56 -4.56 -20.30 -13.27
CA LEU A 56 -5.84 -19.74 -12.81
C LEU A 56 -6.20 -18.48 -13.59
N PHE A 57 -5.19 -17.68 -13.94
CA PHE A 57 -5.34 -16.44 -14.68
C PHE A 57 -4.10 -16.20 -15.55
N TYR A 58 -4.30 -15.73 -16.76
CA TYR A 58 -3.23 -15.28 -17.64
C TYR A 58 -3.77 -14.24 -18.61
N ASP A 59 -3.28 -13.00 -18.48
CA ASP A 59 -3.67 -11.91 -19.38
C ASP A 59 -2.58 -10.84 -19.45
N THR A 60 -2.69 -9.94 -20.43
CA THR A 60 -1.86 -8.74 -20.56
C THR A 60 -2.73 -7.51 -20.45
N ILE A 61 -2.36 -6.61 -19.53
CA ILE A 61 -3.10 -5.39 -19.21
C ILE A 61 -2.25 -4.21 -19.65
N ASP A 62 -2.86 -3.35 -20.46
CA ASP A 62 -2.23 -2.14 -20.98
C ASP A 62 -2.45 -0.98 -20.00
N LEU A 63 -1.35 -0.37 -19.56
CA LEU A 63 -1.38 0.82 -18.70
C LEU A 63 -0.91 2.03 -19.50
N ASP A 64 -1.72 3.08 -19.57
CA ASP A 64 -1.49 4.22 -20.46
C ASP A 64 -1.33 5.57 -19.73
N HIS A 65 -1.62 5.65 -18.42
CA HIS A 65 -1.47 6.90 -17.67
C HIS A 65 -1.01 6.72 -16.22
N THR A 66 -0.43 7.81 -15.69
CA THR A 66 -0.04 7.94 -14.27
C THR A 66 -1.25 7.75 -13.36
N GLY A 67 -1.09 6.90 -12.35
CA GLY A 67 -2.10 6.62 -11.34
C GLY A 67 -3.16 5.60 -11.77
N GLN A 68 -3.03 4.99 -12.96
CA GLN A 68 -3.93 3.94 -13.38
C GLN A 68 -3.82 2.74 -12.45
N GLU A 69 -4.97 2.22 -12.03
CA GLU A 69 -5.10 1.08 -11.13
C GLU A 69 -6.00 0.03 -11.79
N GLU A 70 -5.49 -1.18 -11.98
CA GLU A 70 -6.23 -2.26 -12.62
C GLU A 70 -6.21 -3.52 -11.75
N THR A 71 -7.37 -4.17 -11.59
CA THR A 71 -7.46 -5.46 -10.90
C THR A 71 -7.27 -6.59 -11.90
N ALA A 72 -6.06 -7.12 -11.96
CA ALA A 72 -5.71 -8.20 -12.88
C ALA A 72 -6.42 -9.51 -12.54
N ALA A 73 -6.44 -9.90 -11.27
CA ALA A 73 -7.11 -11.12 -10.84
C ALA A 73 -7.68 -10.95 -9.44
N ARG A 74 -8.88 -11.45 -9.24
CA ARG A 74 -9.54 -11.55 -7.94
C ARG A 74 -10.13 -12.93 -7.79
N PHE A 75 -9.79 -13.59 -6.69
CA PHE A 75 -10.21 -14.96 -6.43
C PHE A 75 -10.26 -15.24 -4.93
N VAL A 76 -10.97 -16.30 -4.55
CA VAL A 76 -11.06 -16.76 -3.16
C VAL A 76 -10.33 -18.08 -3.03
N ILE A 77 -9.55 -18.21 -1.96
CA ILE A 77 -9.03 -19.51 -1.51
C ILE A 77 -9.85 -19.92 -0.29
N ASP A 78 -10.38 -21.14 -0.29
CA ASP A 78 -11.11 -21.67 0.86
C ASP A 78 -10.16 -22.33 1.89
N GLN A 79 -10.73 -22.99 2.91
CA GLN A 79 -9.95 -23.63 3.97
C GLN A 79 -9.21 -24.90 3.52
N ASP A 80 -9.64 -25.54 2.43
CA ASP A 80 -8.99 -26.73 1.88
C ASP A 80 -7.95 -26.40 0.78
N GLY A 81 -7.88 -25.12 0.41
CA GLY A 81 -6.96 -24.59 -0.59
C GLY A 81 -7.54 -24.61 -2.01
N SER A 82 -8.82 -24.91 -2.18
CA SER A 82 -9.50 -24.78 -3.47
C SER A 82 -9.69 -23.32 -3.83
N VAL A 83 -9.55 -23.04 -5.13
CA VAL A 83 -9.65 -21.70 -5.68
C VAL A 83 -11.03 -21.55 -6.30
N MET A 84 -11.72 -20.47 -5.94
CA MET A 84 -13.09 -20.17 -6.35
C MET A 84 -13.21 -18.72 -6.84
N ASP A 85 -14.27 -18.45 -7.60
CA ASP A 85 -14.65 -17.10 -8.07
C ASP A 85 -13.49 -16.31 -8.71
N VAL A 86 -12.77 -16.93 -9.64
CA VAL A 86 -11.71 -16.24 -10.40
C VAL A 86 -12.36 -15.26 -11.38
N ASN A 87 -12.09 -13.96 -11.19
CA ASN A 87 -12.64 -12.89 -12.01
C ASN A 87 -11.70 -11.67 -12.02
N THR A 88 -12.08 -10.63 -12.77
CA THR A 88 -11.35 -9.35 -12.89
C THR A 88 -12.14 -8.18 -12.31
N ARG A 89 -13.08 -8.44 -11.38
CA ARG A 89 -13.91 -7.39 -10.78
C ARG A 89 -13.03 -6.42 -10.00
N GLU A 90 -13.12 -5.15 -10.37
CA GLU A 90 -12.33 -4.07 -9.80
C GLU A 90 -12.39 -4.01 -8.27
N LYS A 91 -11.23 -3.79 -7.65
CA LYS A 91 -11.08 -3.46 -6.24
C LYS A 91 -9.86 -2.57 -6.05
N SER A 92 -10.11 -1.30 -5.70
CA SER A 92 -9.03 -0.36 -5.38
C SER A 92 -8.35 -0.74 -4.06
N LEU A 93 -7.02 -0.85 -4.10
CA LEU A 93 -6.14 -1.08 -2.97
C LEU A 93 -5.38 0.19 -2.56
N VAL A 94 -5.29 1.19 -3.43
CA VAL A 94 -4.61 2.47 -3.15
C VAL A 94 -5.28 3.26 -2.01
N GLN A 95 -6.59 3.10 -1.83
CA GLN A 95 -7.31 3.71 -0.69
C GLN A 95 -7.04 2.97 0.63
N LEU A 96 -6.82 1.65 0.57
CA LEU A 96 -6.63 0.81 1.76
C LEU A 96 -5.24 1.01 2.40
N SER A 97 -4.23 1.37 1.61
CA SER A 97 -2.88 1.67 2.11
C SER A 97 -2.77 3.01 2.85
N ARG A 98 -3.75 3.91 2.68
CA ARG A 98 -3.79 5.24 3.33
C ARG A 98 -4.65 5.29 4.60
N LYS A 99 -5.16 4.16 5.13
CA LYS A 99 -5.99 4.19 6.34
C LYS A 99 -5.24 4.93 7.46
N ALA A 100 -5.74 6.14 7.77
CA ALA A 100 -5.14 7.03 8.74
C ALA A 100 -5.06 6.37 10.12
N PRO A 101 -4.06 6.73 10.96
CA PRO A 101 -4.06 6.34 12.36
C PRO A 101 -5.43 6.68 12.97
N ALA A 102 -5.98 5.77 13.77
CA ALA A 102 -7.20 6.04 14.53
C ALA A 102 -7.02 7.39 15.27
N GLU A 103 -7.93 8.33 15.05
CA GLU A 103 -7.88 9.61 15.77
C GLU A 103 -7.84 9.32 17.28
N PRO A 104 -6.91 9.94 18.04
CA PRO A 104 -6.94 9.80 19.48
C PRO A 104 -8.26 10.40 19.95
N VAL A 105 -9.11 9.56 20.55
CA VAL A 105 -10.26 10.02 21.31
C VAL A 105 -9.73 10.98 22.36
N ARG A 106 -9.89 12.28 22.14
CA ARG A 106 -9.67 13.28 23.17
C ARG A 106 -10.74 13.02 24.23
N SER A 107 -10.33 12.49 25.37
CA SER A 107 -11.14 12.51 26.58
C SER A 107 -11.18 13.95 27.07
N ASP A 108 -12.05 14.75 26.46
CA ASP A 108 -12.44 16.05 27.02
C ASP A 108 -13.40 15.78 28.20
N ASP A 109 -12.85 15.24 29.28
CA ASP A 109 -13.47 15.18 30.61
C ASP A 109 -12.36 15.48 31.64
N ALA A 110 -11.87 16.72 31.59
CA ALA A 110 -11.11 17.31 32.69
C ALA A 110 -11.75 18.65 33.01
N SER A 111 -12.56 18.62 34.06
CA SER A 111 -13.26 19.73 34.67
C SER A 111 -12.34 20.94 34.86
N SER A 112 -12.78 22.09 34.35
CA SER A 112 -12.17 23.39 34.59
C SER A 112 -12.52 23.88 35.99
N ASP A 113 -11.73 23.49 36.99
CA ASP A 113 -11.75 24.11 38.33
C ASP A 113 -10.46 23.80 39.11
N ASP A 114 -9.31 24.31 38.62
CA ASP A 114 -8.20 24.70 39.50
C ASP A 114 -7.15 25.54 38.74
N LEU A 115 -7.08 26.84 38.99
CA LEU A 115 -6.03 27.73 38.47
C LEU A 115 -5.15 28.20 39.63
N PRO A 116 -3.86 27.84 39.69
CA PRO A 116 -2.92 28.58 40.54
C PRO A 116 -2.50 29.89 39.84
N GLN A 117 -2.63 31.00 40.56
CA GLN A 117 -2.24 32.34 40.11
C GLN A 117 -0.73 32.42 39.79
N ARG A 118 -0.39 33.01 38.64
CA ARG A 118 1.00 33.34 38.26
C ARG A 118 1.55 34.46 39.15
N VAL A 119 2.58 34.16 39.93
CA VAL A 119 3.40 35.17 40.63
C VAL A 119 4.39 35.76 39.63
N THR A 120 4.40 37.07 39.46
CA THR A 120 5.33 37.77 38.56
C THR A 120 6.56 38.22 39.36
N PRO A 121 7.80 37.80 39.02
CA PRO A 121 8.98 38.33 39.69
C PRO A 121 9.35 39.73 39.15
N THR A 122 9.47 40.70 40.06
CA THR A 122 9.94 42.07 39.81
C THR A 122 11.44 42.10 39.53
N PRO A 123 11.94 42.79 38.48
CA PRO A 123 13.38 42.92 38.25
C PRO A 123 13.98 43.94 39.22
N ARG A 124 14.99 43.53 40.00
CA ARG A 124 15.90 44.45 40.71
C ARG A 124 16.99 44.89 39.72
N GLY A 125 17.01 46.18 39.39
CA GLY A 125 18.03 46.79 38.55
C GLY A 125 19.40 46.88 39.24
N ILE A 126 20.45 46.86 38.43
CA ILE A 126 21.78 47.37 38.79
C ILE A 126 22.12 48.45 37.77
N VAL A 127 22.44 49.63 38.31
CA VAL A 127 22.97 50.81 37.62
C VAL A 127 24.46 50.59 37.39
N ILE A 128 24.95 50.86 36.18
CA ILE A 128 26.38 51.07 35.93
C ILE A 128 26.54 52.55 35.60
N ASP A 129 27.35 53.24 36.41
CA ASP A 129 27.76 54.62 36.19
C ASP A 129 29.22 54.63 35.67
N GLN A 130 29.43 55.49 34.67
CA GLN A 130 30.65 55.98 33.99
C GLN A 130 31.48 55.02 33.11
#